data_AF-A0A2G9SBZ4-F1
#
_entry.id   AF-A0A2G9SBZ4-F1
#
_cell.length_a   1.000
_cell.length_b   1.000
_cell.length_c   1.000
_cell.angle_alpha   90.00
_cell.angle_beta   90.00
_cell.angle_gamma   90.00
#
_symmetry.space_group_name_H-M   'P 1'
#
loop_
_entity.id
_entity.type
_entity.pdbx_description
1 polymer ?
#
loop_
_entity_poly.entity_id
_entity_poly.type
_entity_poly.pdbx_seq_one_letter_code
_entity_poly.pdbx_strand_id
1 'polypeptide(L)'
;MVEFEEPDSTGGVPILKYKAEWRATGAEIWQTANFSARDEGSEGSLTITGLRPETSYVVKLSAINGKGIGESCPLFDFITQPVRKYIWSFLLFLLPCHLDYFSCIDIHNTNILKLILIIVIALFLATNV
;
A
#
# COMPACT_ATOMS: atom_id res chain seq x y z
N MET A 1 10.33 -0.92 0.86
CA MET A 1 10.97 -2.02 1.61
C MET A 1 12.35 -1.50 2.01
N VAL A 2 12.75 -1.67 3.27
CA VAL A 2 14.13 -1.35 3.70
C VAL A 2 14.86 -2.69 3.78
N GLU A 3 15.89 -2.83 2.96
CA GLU A 3 16.79 -3.99 2.96
C GLU A 3 18.03 -3.65 3.78
N PHE A 4 18.49 -4.59 4.60
CA PHE A 4 19.68 -4.41 5.42
C PHE A 4 20.43 -5.73 5.56
N GLU A 5 21.76 -5.65 5.63
CA GLU A 5 22.59 -6.80 5.98
C GLU A 5 22.55 -6.99 7.50
N GLU A 6 22.37 -8.24 7.93
CA GLU A 6 22.50 -8.58 9.34
C GLU A 6 23.92 -8.22 9.80
N PRO A 7 24.10 -7.40 10.86
CA PRO A 7 25.44 -7.07 11.33
C PRO A 7 26.16 -8.34 11.76
N ASP A 8 27.45 -8.45 11.46
CA ASP A 8 28.30 -9.55 11.92
C ASP A 8 28.03 -9.79 13.41
N SER A 9 27.50 -10.98 13.73
CA SER A 9 27.21 -11.42 15.09
C SER A 9 28.54 -11.65 15.83
N THR A 10 29.21 -10.55 16.17
CA THR A 10 30.55 -10.45 16.77
C THR A 10 30.66 -11.08 18.17
N GLY A 11 29.62 -11.78 18.65
CA GLY A 11 29.60 -12.39 19.97
C GLY A 11 28.77 -13.67 20.14
N GLY A 12 28.28 -14.29 19.05
CA GLY A 12 27.59 -15.60 19.10
C GLY A 12 26.22 -15.62 19.81
N VAL A 13 25.64 -14.45 20.12
CA VAL A 13 24.30 -14.34 20.71
C VAL A 13 23.32 -14.02 19.60
N PRO A 14 22.25 -14.82 19.40
CA PRO A 14 21.33 -14.63 18.28
C PRO A 14 20.57 -13.30 18.39
N ILE A 15 20.33 -12.65 17.25
CA ILE A 15 19.43 -11.51 17.17
C ILE A 15 17.99 -12.01 17.37
N LEU A 16 17.24 -11.30 18.21
CA LEU A 16 15.86 -11.62 18.54
C LEU A 16 14.89 -10.68 17.82
N LYS A 17 15.24 -9.39 17.75
CA LYS A 17 14.42 -8.34 17.15
C LYS A 17 15.29 -7.25 16.51
N TYR A 18 14.68 -6.46 15.64
CA TYR A 18 15.22 -5.19 15.16
C TYR A 18 14.35 -4.04 15.65
N LYS A 19 14.95 -3.03 16.25
CA LYS A 19 14.29 -1.75 16.54
C LYS A 19 14.48 -0.83 15.35
N ALA A 20 13.40 -0.44 14.69
CA ALA A 20 13.43 0.62 13.69
C ALA A 20 13.00 1.93 14.32
N GLU A 21 13.73 3.00 14.01
CA GLU A 21 13.38 4.37 14.36
C GLU A 21 13.35 5.21 13.10
N TRP A 22 12.27 5.94 12.85
CA TRP A 22 12.13 6.78 11.65
C TRP A 22 11.45 8.11 11.94
N ARG A 23 11.71 9.11 11.09
CA ARG A 23 11.05 10.41 11.12
C ARG A 23 11.05 11.03 9.74
N ALA A 24 10.08 11.91 9.47
CA ALA A 24 10.15 12.74 8.27
C ALA A 24 11.39 13.64 8.33
N THR A 25 12.03 13.88 7.19
CA THR A 25 13.22 14.73 7.12
C THR A 25 12.90 16.12 7.67
N GLY A 26 13.65 16.56 8.69
CA GLY A 26 13.44 17.83 9.40
C GLY A 26 12.45 17.77 10.57
N ALA A 27 11.70 16.69 10.77
CA ALA A 27 10.88 16.52 11.98
C ALA A 27 11.76 16.24 13.20
N GLU A 28 11.39 16.66 14.40
CA GLU A 28 12.20 16.40 15.61
C GLU A 28 11.87 15.05 16.26
N ILE A 29 10.62 14.61 16.14
CA ILE A 29 10.10 13.44 16.84
C ILE A 29 10.38 12.18 16.04
N TRP A 30 11.05 11.22 16.68
CA TRP A 30 11.26 9.87 16.15
C TRP A 30 10.07 8.97 16.49
N GLN A 31 9.62 8.22 15.49
CA GLN A 31 8.73 7.07 15.66
C GLN A 31 9.57 5.80 15.88
N THR A 32 8.99 4.76 16.49
CA THR A 32 9.69 3.53 16.82
C THR A 32 8.79 2.30 16.70
N ALA A 33 9.33 1.21 16.15
CA ALA A 33 8.70 -0.10 16.17
C ALA A 33 9.75 -1.21 16.30
N ASN A 34 9.34 -2.36 16.84
CA ASN A 34 10.17 -3.56 16.95
C ASN A 34 9.67 -4.64 15.98
N PHE A 35 10.58 -5.22 15.22
CA PHE A 35 10.33 -6.30 14.26
C PHE A 35 11.00 -7.57 14.74
N SER A 36 10.32 -8.71 14.65
CA SER A 36 10.90 -10.02 14.97
C SER A 36 11.96 -10.39 13.94
N ALA A 37 13.09 -10.96 14.40
CA ALA A 37 14.10 -11.49 13.49
C ALA A 37 13.75 -12.91 12.98
N ARG A 38 12.62 -13.49 13.42
CA ARG A 38 12.22 -14.88 13.15
C ARG A 38 10.90 -15.01 12.37
N ASP A 39 10.31 -13.91 11.93
CA ASP A 39 9.04 -13.98 11.20
C ASP A 39 9.31 -14.49 9.78
N GLU A 40 8.48 -15.39 9.26
CA GLU A 40 8.60 -15.86 7.87
C GLU A 40 8.52 -14.65 6.91
N GLY A 41 9.64 -14.33 6.23
CA GLY A 41 9.80 -13.13 5.41
C GLY A 41 10.75 -12.05 5.97
N SER A 42 11.28 -12.23 7.19
CA SER A 42 12.22 -11.30 7.82
C SER A 42 13.70 -11.55 7.49
N GLU A 43 14.00 -12.39 6.50
CA GLU A 43 15.37 -12.64 6.06
C GLU A 43 15.90 -11.39 5.32
N GLY A 44 16.50 -10.47 6.08
CA GLY A 44 17.09 -9.22 5.57
C GLY A 44 16.14 -8.08 5.21
N SER A 45 14.83 -8.20 5.50
CA SER A 45 13.86 -7.15 5.16
C SER A 45 12.84 -6.84 6.27
N LEU A 46 12.45 -5.57 6.37
CA LEU A 46 11.35 -5.12 7.24
C LEU A 46 10.45 -4.09 6.53
N THR A 47 9.19 -4.04 6.96
CA THR A 47 8.17 -3.16 6.37
C THR A 47 7.61 -2.19 7.40
N ILE A 48 7.88 -0.90 7.20
CA ILE A 48 7.27 0.20 7.97
C ILE A 48 6.00 0.65 7.24
N THR A 49 4.87 0.66 7.95
CA THR A 49 3.55 1.03 7.41
C THR A 49 3.08 2.39 7.94
N GLY A 50 2.00 2.93 7.38
CA GLY A 50 1.39 4.18 7.86
C GLY A 50 2.17 5.46 7.56
N LEU A 51 3.17 5.40 6.67
CA LEU A 51 3.95 6.57 6.26
C LEU A 51 3.12 7.49 5.35
N ARG A 52 3.33 8.81 5.50
CA ARG A 52 2.77 9.79 4.58
C ARG A 52 3.33 9.58 3.16
N PRO A 53 2.50 9.62 2.10
CA PRO A 53 2.95 9.55 0.71
C PRO A 53 3.83 10.75 0.33
N GLU A 54 4.64 10.61 -0.72
CA GLU A 54 5.50 11.70 -1.26
C GLU A 54 6.30 12.44 -0.18
N THR A 55 6.78 11.71 0.82
CA THR A 55 7.45 12.29 1.99
C THR A 55 8.82 11.66 2.15
N SER A 56 9.84 12.50 2.33
CA SER A 56 11.20 12.06 2.66
C SER A 56 11.28 11.68 4.15
N TYR A 57 11.89 10.53 4.42
CA TYR A 57 12.13 10.02 5.76
C TYR A 57 13.61 9.68 5.94
N VAL A 58 14.06 9.77 7.19
CA VAL A 58 15.30 9.14 7.66
C VAL A 58 14.96 8.01 8.62
N VAL A 59 15.68 6.89 8.51
CA VAL A 59 15.50 5.68 9.32
C VAL A 59 16.85 5.19 9.87
N LYS A 60 16.84 4.59 11.06
CA LYS A 60 17.93 3.79 11.62
C LYS A 60 17.39 2.51 12.25
N LEU A 61 18.23 1.49 12.27
CA LEU A 61 17.94 0.15 12.79
C LEU A 61 18.96 -0.21 13.87
N SER A 62 18.51 -0.81 14.97
CA SER A 62 19.37 -1.43 15.98
C SER A 62 18.98 -2.89 16.20
N ALA A 63 19.96 -3.77 16.27
CA ALA A 63 19.73 -5.17 16.63
C ALA A 63 19.45 -5.30 18.13
N ILE A 64 18.51 -6.18 18.50
CA ILE A 64 18.18 -6.51 19.88
C ILE A 64 18.48 -8.00 20.10
N ASN A 65 19.31 -8.30 21.09
CA ASN A 65 19.61 -9.66 21.52
C ASN A 65 19.34 -9.83 23.03
N GLY A 66 19.71 -10.99 23.59
CA GLY A 66 19.51 -11.28 25.03
C GLY A 66 20.28 -10.36 25.99
N LYS A 67 21.28 -9.61 25.51
CA LYS A 67 22.05 -8.64 26.30
C LYS A 67 21.49 -7.21 26.24
N GLY A 68 20.57 -6.96 25.31
CA GLY A 68 19.96 -5.64 25.11
C GLY A 68 20.03 -5.16 23.67
N ILE A 69 19.99 -3.83 23.52
CA ILE A 69 20.01 -3.14 22.23
C ILE A 69 21.47 -2.86 21.85
N GLY A 70 21.87 -3.30 20.66
CA GLY A 70 23.18 -3.00 20.07
C GLY A 70 23.23 -1.61 19.44
N GLU A 71 24.37 -1.30 18.81
CA GLU A 71 24.54 -0.04 18.08
C GLU A 71 23.54 0.07 16.92
N SER A 72 23.18 1.30 16.58
CA SER A 72 22.37 1.56 15.38
C SER A 72 23.25 1.58 14.14
N CYS A 73 22.71 1.13 13.02
CA CYS A 73 23.29 1.40 11.71
C CYS A 73 23.34 2.92 11.40
N PRO A 74 24.11 3.32 10.37
CA PRO A 74 24.02 4.67 9.82
C PRO A 74 22.58 5.05 9.43
N LEU A 75 22.31 6.34 9.36
CA LEU A 75 21.02 6.83 8.88
C LEU A 75 20.85 6.51 7.39
N PHE A 76 19.69 5.97 7.03
CA PHE A 76 19.27 5.77 5.66
C PHE A 76 18.11 6.71 5.33
N ASP A 77 18.15 7.32 4.15
CA ASP A 77 17.10 8.17 3.64
C ASP A 77 16.30 7.50 2.52
N PHE A 78 15.00 7.76 2.48
CA PHE A 78 14.13 7.31 1.39
C PHE A 78 12.93 8.24 1.21
N ILE A 79 12.28 8.16 0.05
CA ILE A 79 11.06 8.91 -0.25
C ILE A 79 9.93 7.92 -0.52
N THR A 80 8.79 8.12 0.14
CA THR A 80 7.59 7.32 -0.12
C THR A 80 6.97 7.67 -1.46
N GLN A 81 6.39 6.67 -2.12
CA GLN A 81 5.69 6.87 -3.39
C GLN A 81 4.38 7.65 -3.20
N PRO A 82 3.87 8.32 -4.25
CA PRO A 82 2.51 8.87 -4.26
C PRO A 82 1.46 7.78 -4.04
N VAL A 83 0.41 8.13 -3.30
CA VAL A 83 -0.82 7.32 -3.35
C VAL A 83 -1.44 7.59 -4.71
N ARG A 84 -1.52 6.56 -5.56
CA ARG A 84 -2.34 6.63 -6.77
C ARG A 84 -3.78 6.84 -6.34
N LYS A 85 -4.22 8.10 -6.33
CA LYS A 85 -5.64 8.44 -6.17
C LYS A 85 -6.33 8.04 -7.47
N TYR A 86 -6.81 6.81 -7.55
CA TYR A 86 -7.75 6.38 -8.58
C TYR A 86 -9.14 6.99 -8.34
N ILE A 87 -9.23 8.30 -8.08
CA ILE A 87 -10.52 8.98 -7.87
C ILE A 87 -11.11 9.44 -9.22
N TRP A 88 -10.27 9.55 -10.26
CA TRP A 88 -10.74 9.87 -11.62
C TRP A 88 -10.57 8.71 -12.61
N SER A 89 -9.69 7.76 -12.32
CA SER A 89 -9.55 6.56 -13.16
C SER A 89 -10.74 5.63 -13.04
N PHE A 90 -11.43 5.60 -11.88
CA PHE A 90 -12.68 4.83 -11.70
C PHE A 90 -13.91 5.52 -12.31
N LEU A 91 -13.88 6.85 -12.48
CA LEU A 91 -14.94 7.57 -13.20
C LEU A 91 -14.89 7.33 -14.73
N LEU A 92 -13.76 6.85 -15.25
CA LEU A 92 -13.67 6.36 -16.64
C LEU A 92 -14.07 4.87 -16.78
N PHE A 93 -14.26 4.16 -15.65
CA PHE A 93 -14.79 2.79 -15.60
C PHE A 93 -16.30 2.72 -15.28
N LEU A 94 -17.02 3.86 -15.34
CA LEU A 94 -18.48 3.88 -15.49
C LEU A 94 -18.91 3.76 -16.97
N LEU A 95 -18.03 3.25 -17.84
CA LEU A 95 -18.48 2.43 -18.97
C LEU A 95 -18.83 1.07 -18.37
N PRO A 96 -20.12 0.73 -18.24
CA PRO A 96 -20.54 -0.39 -17.43
C PRO A 96 -19.96 -1.70 -17.96
N CYS A 97 -19.12 -2.32 -17.13
CA CYS A 97 -19.03 -3.76 -17.03
C CYS A 97 -20.41 -4.32 -16.65
N HIS A 98 -21.29 -4.53 -17.63
CA HIS A 98 -22.38 -5.50 -17.52
C HIS A 98 -22.80 -6.01 -18.91
N LEU A 99 -21.90 -6.71 -19.60
CA LEU A 99 -22.26 -7.52 -20.78
C LEU A 99 -22.63 -8.97 -20.44
N ASP A 100 -22.95 -9.28 -19.18
CA ASP A 100 -23.55 -10.58 -18.84
C ASP A 100 -25.09 -10.56 -18.80
N TYR A 101 -25.73 -9.42 -19.13
CA TYR A 101 -27.20 -9.36 -19.29
C TYR A 101 -27.67 -9.59 -20.73
N PHE A 102 -26.74 -9.65 -21.70
CA PHE A 102 -27.07 -9.62 -23.12
C PHE A 102 -26.92 -10.96 -23.84
N SER A 103 -26.58 -12.04 -23.13
CA SER A 103 -26.52 -13.37 -23.75
C SER A 103 -27.88 -13.90 -24.22
N CYS A 104 -28.99 -13.23 -23.89
CA CYS A 104 -30.34 -13.65 -24.26
C CYS A 104 -31.19 -12.59 -25.02
N ILE A 105 -30.66 -11.41 -25.36
CA ILE A 105 -31.45 -10.38 -26.05
C ILE A 105 -31.11 -10.39 -27.54
N ASP A 106 -32.09 -10.73 -28.37
CA ASP A 106 -31.97 -10.74 -29.83
C ASP A 106 -31.85 -9.31 -30.40
N ILE A 107 -30.61 -8.91 -30.69
CA ILE A 107 -30.24 -7.57 -31.19
C ILE A 107 -30.79 -7.33 -32.61
N HIS A 108 -31.29 -8.35 -33.32
CA HIS A 108 -31.88 -8.16 -34.64
C HIS A 108 -33.32 -7.63 -34.61
N ASN A 109 -33.98 -7.58 -33.45
CA ASN A 109 -35.33 -7.02 -33.34
C ASN A 109 -35.29 -5.53 -32.95
N THR A 110 -35.49 -4.68 -33.96
CA THR A 110 -35.48 -3.22 -33.81
C THR A 110 -36.53 -2.66 -32.82
N ASN A 111 -37.59 -3.43 -32.51
CA ASN A 111 -38.58 -3.03 -31.51
C ASN A 111 -38.06 -3.18 -30.07
N ILE A 112 -37.23 -4.20 -29.82
CA ILE A 112 -36.64 -4.46 -28.49
C ILE A 112 -35.58 -3.39 -28.18
N LEU A 113 -34.76 -3.03 -29.16
CA LEU A 113 -33.76 -1.96 -29.03
C LEU A 113 -34.40 -0.60 -28.71
N LYS A 114 -35.53 -0.28 -29.35
CA LYS A 114 -36.30 0.94 -29.06
C LYS A 114 -36.87 0.93 -27.63
N LEU A 115 -37.37 -0.21 -27.15
CA LEU A 115 -37.89 -0.33 -25.79
C LEU A 115 -36.79 -0.17 -24.73
N ILE A 116 -35.61 -0.76 -24.95
CA ILE A 116 -34.44 -0.62 -24.07
C ILE A 116 -33.98 0.84 -24.01
N LEU A 117 -33.89 1.53 -25.15
CA LEU A 117 -33.51 2.94 -25.20
C LEU A 117 -34.50 3.83 -24.43
N ILE A 118 -35.81 3.56 -24.54
CA ILE A 118 -36.85 4.30 -23.81
C ILE A 118 -36.73 4.07 -22.29
N ILE A 119 -36.48 2.84 -21.84
CA ILE A 119 -36.29 2.52 -20.41
C ILE A 119 -35.04 3.20 -19.86
N VAL A 120 -33.93 3.21 -20.62
CA VAL A 120 -32.69 3.88 -20.23
C VAL A 120 -32.88 5.40 -20.11
N ILE A 121 -33.59 6.02 -21.06
CA ILE A 121 -33.91 7.46 -21.01
C ILE A 121 -34.85 7.77 -19.84
N ALA A 122 -35.86 6.94 -19.59
CA ALA A 122 -36.81 7.14 -18.48
C ALA A 122 -36.12 7.04 -17.11
N LEU A 123 -35.21 6.08 -16.92
CA LEU A 123 -34.42 5.95 -15.69
C LEU A 123 -33.44 7.10 -15.51
N PHE A 124 -32.82 7.60 -16.60
CA PHE A 124 -31.95 8.77 -16.56
C PHE A 124 -32.70 10.04 -16.16
N LEU A 125 -33.94 10.22 -16.62
CA LEU A 125 -34.75 11.38 -16.23
C LEU A 125 -35.29 11.27 -14.80
N ALA A 126 -35.57 10.06 -14.32
CA ALA A 126 -36.10 9.81 -12.96
C ALA A 126 -35.07 10.02 -11.84
N THR A 127 -33.77 9.99 -12.13
CA THR A 127 -32.68 10.21 -11.14
C THR A 127 -32.16 11.65 -11.12
N ASN A 128 -32.67 12.52 -12.00
CA ASN A 128 -32.29 13.93 -12.11
C ASN A 128 -33.39 14.89 -11.59
N VAL A 129 -34.30 14.41 -10.74
CA VAL A 129 -35.27 15.21 -9.95
C VAL A 129 -35.05 14.93 -8.47
#